data_AF-A0A6V8L3C6-F1
#
_entry.id   AF-A0A6V8L3C6-F1
#
_cell.length_a   1.000
_cell.length_b   1.000
_cell.length_c   1.000
_cell.angle_alpha   90.00
_cell.angle_beta   90.00
_cell.angle_gamma   90.00
#
_symmetry.space_group_name_H-M   'P 1'
#
loop_
_entity.id
_entity.type
_entity.pdbx_description
1 polymer ?
#
loop_
_entity_poly.entity_id
_entity_poly.type
_entity_poly.pdbx_seq_one_letter_code
_entity_poly.pdbx_strand_id
1 'polypeptide(L)'
;MIAPARVTIGIITPLPIECAAMRALIDAPAPVRIPGDGNHYEIGTIPSTEPARPHVVTITVLPEDGNRNAAAICAHMLRSFRSVRVVVMCGIAGGVPAYSDHERHVRLGDVVVAAKGIVDYDHVRTVDGVDHLRRYVGGLSTDLLRAQRQLEVQAIAGTRPWEQTLTAAMTTRFARPHAASDILYVDGAAHPHPPDASRPADLPRVHAAAIGSADRLLRDAVRRDELAARYGIRAVEMEASGVAVAAGLQGIGWYVVRGIADYCDNATKNDAWHPYASFVAAAYLRALLGACHPLDASADGNASPPDHQGRLPLQGLRAIARALQEIDLMNEPAGRLLLLSLLPREIGGNVPSDSRDWVHLLHIVRTCARYPHGRESLVEALETVAAESSDGLRSARAAIVHHWPAAA
;
A
#
# COMPACT_ATOMS: atom_id res chain seq x y z
N MET A 1 -7.61 29.41 -0.11
CA MET A 1 -7.96 28.06 0.39
C MET A 1 -7.94 27.11 -0.81
N ILE A 2 -7.25 25.97 -0.72
CA ILE A 2 -7.20 25.00 -1.82
C ILE A 2 -8.56 24.31 -1.93
N ALA A 3 -9.11 24.18 -3.15
CA ALA A 3 -10.42 23.56 -3.36
C ALA A 3 -10.38 22.04 -3.12
N PRO A 4 -11.41 21.44 -2.48
CA PRO A 4 -11.50 19.98 -2.26
C PRO A 4 -11.33 19.15 -3.53
N ALA A 5 -11.83 19.64 -4.68
CA ALA A 5 -11.73 18.96 -5.97
C ALA A 5 -10.30 18.84 -6.51
N ARG A 6 -9.33 19.52 -5.89
CA ARG A 6 -7.91 19.41 -6.26
C ARG A 6 -7.16 18.34 -5.45
N VAL A 7 -7.76 17.77 -4.41
CA VAL A 7 -7.11 16.81 -3.51
C VAL A 7 -6.91 15.49 -4.23
N THR A 8 -5.67 15.05 -4.39
CA THR A 8 -5.34 13.80 -5.10
C THR A 8 -4.82 12.71 -4.18
N ILE A 9 -4.45 13.06 -2.94
CA ILE A 9 -3.96 12.13 -1.93
C ILE A 9 -4.75 12.30 -0.64
N GLY A 10 -5.30 11.22 -0.13
CA GLY A 10 -5.88 11.15 1.21
C GLY A 10 -4.88 10.57 2.20
N ILE A 11 -4.63 11.26 3.32
CA ILE A 11 -3.74 10.78 4.40
C ILE A 11 -4.59 10.51 5.64
N ILE A 12 -4.46 9.30 6.19
CA ILE A 12 -5.16 8.89 7.41
C ILE A 12 -4.12 8.57 8.47
N THR A 13 -4.33 9.12 9.66
CA THR A 13 -3.50 8.87 10.85
C THR A 13 -4.38 8.35 12.00
N PRO A 14 -4.01 7.26 12.68
CA PRO A 14 -4.79 6.76 13.83
C PRO A 14 -4.86 7.68 15.04
N LEU A 15 -3.72 8.24 15.45
CA LEU A 15 -3.53 8.90 16.74
C LEU A 15 -3.25 10.40 16.57
N PRO A 16 -3.61 11.24 17.58
CA PRO A 16 -3.31 12.66 17.55
C PRO A 16 -1.82 12.99 17.38
N ILE A 17 -0.91 12.20 17.97
CA ILE A 17 0.54 12.43 17.85
C ILE A 17 1.06 12.16 16.44
N GLU A 18 0.47 11.18 15.74
CA GLU A 18 0.78 10.84 14.35
C GLU A 18 0.24 11.93 13.41
N CYS A 19 -0.99 12.38 13.65
CA CYS A 19 -1.59 13.51 12.93
C CYS A 19 -0.74 14.77 13.09
N ALA A 20 -0.32 15.10 14.33
CA ALA A 20 0.52 16.26 14.60
C ALA A 20 1.88 16.17 13.89
N ALA A 21 2.50 14.98 13.87
CA ALA A 21 3.76 14.75 13.17
C ALA A 21 3.61 14.94 11.65
N MET A 22 2.57 14.35 11.05
CA MET A 22 2.31 14.49 9.61
C MET A 22 1.92 15.92 9.24
N ARG A 23 1.07 16.57 10.04
CA ARG A 23 0.66 17.97 9.85
C ARG A 23 1.85 18.94 9.89
N ALA A 24 2.85 18.69 10.74
CA ALA A 24 4.07 19.50 10.80
C ALA A 24 4.90 19.45 9.49
N LEU A 25 4.67 18.43 8.67
CA LEU A 25 5.38 18.19 7.41
C LEU A 25 4.47 18.36 6.18
N ILE A 26 3.27 18.93 6.34
CA ILE A 26 2.42 19.40 5.25
C ILE A 26 2.63 20.90 5.10
N ASP A 27 2.76 21.37 3.85
CA ASP A 27 2.90 22.79 3.55
C ASP A 27 1.53 23.48 3.56
N ALA A 28 1.42 24.55 4.33
CA ALA A 28 0.21 25.37 4.49
C ALA A 28 -1.10 24.59 4.75
N PRO A 29 -1.14 23.69 5.76
CA PRO A 29 -2.35 22.94 6.07
C PRO A 29 -3.43 23.88 6.62
N ALA A 30 -4.64 23.77 6.06
CA ALA A 30 -5.78 24.58 6.47
C ALA A 30 -7.03 23.71 6.64
N PRO A 31 -7.85 23.95 7.68
CA PRO A 31 -9.06 23.18 7.92
C PRO A 31 -10.07 23.37 6.78
N VAL A 32 -10.76 22.29 6.44
CA VAL A 32 -11.87 22.29 5.50
C VAL A 32 -13.05 21.53 6.09
N ARG A 33 -14.26 22.08 5.92
CA ARG A 33 -15.51 21.41 6.30
C ARG A 33 -16.22 20.94 5.03
N ILE A 34 -16.49 19.65 4.96
CA ILE A 34 -17.26 19.05 3.86
C ILE A 34 -18.70 18.84 4.33
N PRO A 35 -19.70 19.48 3.69
CA PRO A 35 -21.10 19.29 4.06
C PRO A 35 -21.52 17.81 4.03
N GLY A 36 -22.16 17.35 5.10
CA GLY A 36 -22.60 15.95 5.23
C GLY A 36 -21.50 14.95 5.62
N ASP A 37 -20.28 15.42 5.87
CA ASP A 37 -19.21 14.62 6.47
C ASP A 37 -18.85 15.16 7.86
N GLY A 38 -18.88 14.29 8.88
CA GLY A 38 -18.58 14.65 10.27
C GLY A 38 -17.08 14.69 10.57
N ASN A 39 -16.25 14.22 9.64
CA ASN A 39 -14.81 14.16 9.83
C ASN A 39 -14.16 15.54 9.75
N HIS A 40 -13.08 15.73 10.51
CA HIS A 40 -12.25 16.92 10.43
C HIS A 40 -11.12 16.66 9.43
N TYR A 41 -11.08 17.48 8.38
CA TYR A 41 -10.04 17.43 7.37
C TYR A 41 -9.23 18.71 7.37
N GLU A 42 -7.94 18.59 7.10
CA GLU A 42 -7.11 19.70 6.65
C GLU A 42 -6.64 19.42 5.21
N ILE A 43 -6.46 20.47 4.41
CA ILE A 43 -5.88 20.41 3.08
C ILE A 43 -4.59 21.22 3.08
N GLY A 44 -3.54 20.66 2.48
CA GLY A 44 -2.30 21.37 2.22
C GLY A 44 -1.59 20.75 1.02
N THR A 45 -0.28 20.99 0.93
CA THR A 45 0.54 20.44 -0.15
C THR A 45 1.76 19.69 0.36
N ILE A 46 2.23 18.72 -0.42
CA ILE A 46 3.50 18.03 -0.23
C ILE A 46 4.26 18.07 -1.56
N PRO A 47 5.60 18.21 -1.57
CA PRO A 47 6.38 18.19 -2.80
C PRO A 47 6.13 16.95 -3.67
N SER A 48 6.32 17.10 -4.97
CA SER A 48 6.36 16.01 -5.96
C SER A 48 7.70 16.08 -6.70
N THR A 49 7.91 15.19 -7.68
CA THR A 49 9.08 15.29 -8.58
C THR A 49 9.08 16.57 -9.43
N GLU A 50 7.95 17.26 -9.53
CA GLU A 50 7.80 18.51 -10.29
C GLU A 50 7.56 19.67 -9.32
N PRO A 51 8.56 20.53 -9.04
CA PRO A 51 8.45 21.60 -8.04
C PRO A 51 7.26 22.56 -8.24
N ALA A 52 6.84 22.78 -9.50
CA ALA A 52 5.70 23.63 -9.83
C ALA A 52 4.33 22.95 -9.62
N ARG A 53 4.30 21.63 -9.41
CA ARG A 53 3.09 20.81 -9.29
C ARG A 53 3.17 19.93 -8.04
N PRO A 54 3.10 20.50 -6.83
CA PRO A 54 3.06 19.71 -5.61
C PRO A 54 1.78 18.88 -5.54
N HIS A 55 1.81 17.78 -4.78
CA HIS A 55 0.63 17.01 -4.46
C HIS A 55 -0.28 17.84 -3.55
N VAL A 56 -1.57 17.89 -3.87
CA VAL A 56 -2.57 18.43 -2.96
C VAL A 56 -3.10 17.28 -2.12
N VAL A 57 -2.88 17.37 -0.82
CA VAL A 57 -3.19 16.30 0.13
C VAL A 57 -4.28 16.74 1.08
N THR A 58 -5.14 15.81 1.49
CA THR A 58 -5.97 15.98 2.68
C THR A 58 -5.48 15.06 3.78
N ILE A 59 -5.57 15.49 5.04
CA ILE A 59 -5.27 14.68 6.21
C ILE A 59 -6.45 14.66 7.16
N THR A 60 -6.68 13.51 7.79
CA THR A 60 -7.60 13.35 8.91
C THR A 60 -7.01 12.41 9.97
N VAL A 61 -7.53 12.53 11.19
CA VAL A 61 -7.22 11.64 12.30
C VAL A 61 -8.44 10.76 12.61
N LEU A 62 -8.21 9.50 12.95
CA LEU A 62 -9.30 8.62 13.35
C LEU A 62 -9.89 9.06 14.71
N PRO A 63 -11.21 8.89 14.93
CA PRO A 63 -11.81 9.12 16.23
C PRO A 63 -11.39 8.05 17.25
N GLU A 64 -11.22 6.82 16.78
CA GLU A 64 -10.77 5.65 17.51
C GLU A 64 -9.94 4.77 16.57
N ASP A 65 -8.98 4.02 17.11
CA ASP A 65 -8.14 3.08 16.38
C ASP A 65 -8.93 1.84 15.91
N GLY A 66 -8.25 0.95 15.16
CA GLY A 66 -8.86 -0.28 14.63
C GLY A 66 -9.38 -0.19 13.19
N ASN A 67 -9.48 -1.35 12.53
CA ASN A 67 -9.74 -1.44 11.09
C ASN A 67 -11.14 -0.98 10.71
N ARG A 68 -12.13 -1.17 11.57
CA ARG A 68 -13.52 -0.76 11.30
C ARG A 68 -13.65 0.76 11.18
N ASN A 69 -13.05 1.48 12.12
CA ASN A 69 -13.01 2.93 12.12
C ASN A 69 -12.20 3.42 10.92
N ALA A 70 -11.03 2.84 10.67
CA ALA A 70 -10.19 3.19 9.54
C ALA A 70 -10.91 3.01 8.18
N ALA A 71 -11.64 1.89 8.00
CA ALA A 71 -12.43 1.63 6.81
C ALA A 71 -13.56 2.65 6.62
N ALA A 72 -14.30 2.97 7.69
CA ALA A 72 -15.38 3.94 7.66
C ALA A 72 -14.86 5.34 7.29
N ILE A 73 -13.80 5.81 7.95
CA ILE A 73 -13.21 7.13 7.69
C ILE A 73 -12.63 7.20 6.28
N CYS A 74 -11.95 6.15 5.81
CA CYS A 74 -11.46 6.06 4.43
C CYS A 74 -12.60 6.16 3.42
N ALA A 75 -13.69 5.40 3.60
CA ALA A 75 -14.85 5.47 2.72
C ALA A 75 -15.52 6.86 2.71
N HIS A 76 -15.60 7.53 3.87
CA HIS A 76 -16.10 8.90 3.96
C HIS A 76 -15.19 9.88 3.22
N MET A 77 -13.88 9.82 3.44
CA MET A 77 -12.89 10.65 2.75
C MET A 77 -13.00 10.50 1.23
N LEU A 78 -13.07 9.27 0.72
CA LEU A 78 -13.21 9.00 -0.72
C LEU A 78 -14.53 9.48 -1.30
N ARG A 79 -15.59 9.60 -0.49
CA ARG A 79 -16.84 10.24 -0.92
C ARG A 79 -16.75 11.75 -0.95
N SER A 80 -16.05 12.33 0.02
CA SER A 80 -15.87 13.77 0.20
C SER A 80 -14.88 14.38 -0.80
N PHE A 81 -13.84 13.62 -1.17
CA PHE A 81 -12.78 14.04 -2.08
C PHE A 81 -12.70 13.09 -3.28
N ARG A 82 -13.60 13.27 -4.24
CA ARG A 82 -13.73 12.39 -5.42
C ARG A 82 -12.50 12.37 -6.34
N SER A 83 -11.63 13.36 -6.22
CA SER A 83 -10.38 13.49 -6.95
C SER A 83 -9.23 12.67 -6.35
N VAL A 84 -9.41 12.05 -5.17
CA VAL A 84 -8.38 11.22 -4.53
C VAL A 84 -8.05 10.01 -5.40
N ARG A 85 -6.76 9.81 -5.66
CA ARG A 85 -6.19 8.73 -6.47
C ARG A 85 -5.45 7.69 -5.65
N VAL A 86 -5.00 8.10 -4.47
CA VAL A 86 -4.32 7.21 -3.52
C VAL A 86 -4.66 7.60 -2.08
N VAL A 87 -4.85 6.59 -1.24
CA VAL A 87 -4.96 6.76 0.21
C VAL A 87 -3.70 6.25 0.87
N VAL A 88 -3.08 7.06 1.73
CA VAL A 88 -1.91 6.68 2.50
C VAL A 88 -2.25 6.63 3.98
N MET A 89 -1.91 5.53 4.61
CA MET A 89 -1.93 5.41 6.06
C MET A 89 -0.53 5.72 6.61
N CYS A 90 -0.44 6.67 7.53
CA CYS A 90 0.82 7.06 8.18
C CYS A 90 0.65 7.00 9.69
N GLY A 91 1.56 6.33 10.38
CA GLY A 91 1.50 6.21 11.84
C GLY A 91 2.63 5.37 12.41
N ILE A 92 2.44 4.85 13.61
CA ILE A 92 3.35 3.96 14.30
C ILE A 92 2.91 2.50 14.21
N ALA A 93 3.84 1.60 14.47
CA ALA A 93 3.61 0.16 14.58
C ALA A 93 4.60 -0.46 15.57
N GLY A 94 4.30 -1.69 15.98
CA GLY A 94 5.28 -2.55 16.63
C GLY A 94 6.17 -3.23 15.60
N GLY A 95 7.47 -3.31 15.87
CA GLY A 95 8.48 -3.86 14.97
C GLY A 95 8.76 -5.34 15.23
N VAL A 96 9.13 -6.07 14.18
CA VAL A 96 9.59 -7.45 14.28
C VAL A 96 11.13 -7.49 14.22
N PRO A 97 11.81 -7.71 15.35
CA PRO A 97 13.26 -7.82 15.37
C PRO A 97 13.72 -9.12 14.68
N ALA A 98 14.90 -9.10 14.07
CA ALA A 98 15.55 -10.29 13.53
C ALA A 98 16.88 -10.52 14.27
N TYR A 99 16.90 -11.44 15.22
CA TYR A 99 17.97 -11.56 16.22
C TYR A 99 19.36 -11.84 15.64
N SER A 100 19.42 -12.54 14.50
CA SER A 100 20.68 -12.98 13.87
C SER A 100 20.96 -12.35 12.50
N ASP A 101 20.11 -11.43 12.03
CA ASP A 101 20.18 -10.87 10.68
C ASP A 101 19.99 -9.35 10.74
N HIS A 102 21.10 -8.62 10.67
CA HIS A 102 21.08 -7.17 10.80
C HIS A 102 20.32 -6.44 9.67
N GLU A 103 20.23 -7.02 8.47
CA GLU A 103 19.47 -6.44 7.35
C GLU A 103 17.96 -6.58 7.55
N ARG A 104 17.56 -7.68 8.21
CA ARG A 104 16.16 -7.94 8.57
C ARG A 104 15.76 -7.28 9.88
N HIS A 105 16.73 -6.94 10.72
CA HIS A 105 16.52 -6.49 12.08
C HIS A 105 15.90 -5.10 12.15
N VAL A 106 14.61 -5.06 12.43
CA VAL A 106 13.86 -3.82 12.70
C VAL A 106 14.18 -3.33 14.10
N ARG A 107 14.46 -2.03 14.24
CA ARG A 107 14.70 -1.36 15.53
C ARG A 107 13.70 -0.25 15.82
N LEU A 108 13.65 0.22 17.07
CA LEU A 108 12.87 1.41 17.42
C LEU A 108 13.35 2.62 16.63
N GLY A 109 12.40 3.36 16.09
CA GLY A 109 12.65 4.48 15.18
C GLY A 109 12.79 4.11 13.70
N ASP A 110 12.92 2.83 13.34
CA ASP A 110 12.91 2.44 11.93
C ASP A 110 11.57 2.70 11.25
N VAL A 111 11.56 2.65 9.92
CA VAL A 111 10.34 2.73 9.11
C VAL A 111 10.10 1.39 8.43
N VAL A 112 8.87 0.88 8.51
CA VAL A 112 8.41 -0.24 7.71
C VAL A 112 7.35 0.27 6.73
N VAL A 113 7.52 -0.04 5.46
CA VAL A 113 6.57 0.31 4.40
C VAL A 113 5.97 -0.93 3.76
N ALA A 114 4.67 -0.88 3.45
CA ALA A 114 3.90 -2.03 2.95
C ALA A 114 4.18 -2.40 1.48
N ALA A 115 5.45 -2.42 1.06
CA ALA A 115 5.86 -2.78 -0.29
C ALA A 115 5.48 -4.22 -0.68
N LYS A 116 5.30 -5.11 0.30
CA LYS A 116 4.79 -6.47 0.12
C LYS A 116 3.39 -6.65 0.73
N GLY A 117 2.62 -5.56 0.79
CA GLY A 117 1.21 -5.50 1.14
C GLY A 117 0.88 -5.70 2.62
N ILE A 118 -0.41 -5.94 2.86
CA ILE A 118 -1.00 -6.09 4.20
C ILE A 118 -1.46 -7.53 4.41
N VAL A 119 -1.09 -8.08 5.55
CA VAL A 119 -1.55 -9.37 6.05
C VAL A 119 -2.56 -9.12 7.15
N ASP A 120 -3.84 -9.28 6.83
CA ASP A 120 -4.92 -9.26 7.81
C ASP A 120 -4.95 -10.59 8.56
N TYR A 121 -4.26 -10.64 9.70
CA TYR A 121 -4.05 -11.89 10.45
C TYR A 121 -5.20 -12.22 11.42
N ASP A 122 -6.18 -11.34 11.55
CA ASP A 122 -7.44 -11.62 12.24
C ASP A 122 -8.50 -12.20 11.27
N HIS A 123 -8.41 -11.88 9.97
CA HIS A 123 -9.34 -12.40 8.96
C HIS A 123 -8.95 -13.80 8.44
N VAL A 124 -9.04 -14.77 9.32
CA VAL A 124 -8.68 -16.17 9.07
C VAL A 124 -9.89 -17.11 8.98
N ARG A 125 -9.67 -18.27 8.38
CA ARG A 125 -10.55 -19.43 8.43
C ARG A 125 -9.80 -20.54 9.15
N THR A 126 -10.33 -20.98 10.28
CA THR A 126 -9.79 -22.15 10.99
C THR A 126 -10.28 -23.44 10.33
N VAL A 127 -9.35 -24.34 10.03
CA VAL A 127 -9.59 -25.68 9.49
C VAL A 127 -8.76 -26.65 10.31
N ASP A 128 -9.41 -27.61 10.96
CA ASP A 128 -8.74 -28.61 11.81
C ASP A 128 -7.81 -27.98 12.86
N GLY A 129 -8.23 -26.86 13.45
CA GLY A 129 -7.46 -26.10 14.44
C GLY A 129 -6.35 -25.21 13.87
N VAL A 130 -6.17 -25.20 12.55
CA VAL A 130 -5.17 -24.36 11.85
C VAL A 130 -5.85 -23.17 11.20
N ASP A 131 -5.43 -21.96 11.58
CA ASP A 131 -5.91 -20.74 10.93
C ASP A 131 -5.29 -20.55 9.56
N HIS A 132 -6.09 -20.28 8.53
CA HIS A 132 -5.64 -19.92 7.19
C HIS A 132 -6.13 -18.54 6.82
N LEU A 133 -5.27 -17.66 6.28
CA LEU A 133 -5.68 -16.35 5.80
C LEU A 133 -6.79 -16.49 4.73
N ARG A 134 -7.92 -15.79 4.91
CA ARG A 134 -9.01 -15.83 3.94
C ARG A 134 -8.70 -15.01 2.69
N ARG A 135 -7.94 -13.92 2.82
CA ARG A 135 -7.67 -13.00 1.72
C ARG A 135 -6.38 -12.21 1.94
N TYR A 136 -5.59 -12.09 0.88
CA TYR A 136 -4.54 -11.08 0.80
C TYR A 136 -5.13 -9.77 0.29
N VAL A 137 -4.83 -8.64 0.95
CA VAL A 137 -5.36 -7.34 0.55
C VAL A 137 -4.46 -6.77 -0.56
N GLY A 138 -4.96 -6.81 -1.80
CA GLY A 138 -4.32 -6.18 -2.97
C GLY A 138 -4.67 -4.69 -3.07
N GLY A 139 -4.17 -4.02 -4.13
CA GLY A 139 -4.47 -2.60 -4.41
C GLY A 139 -3.39 -1.60 -3.96
N LEU A 140 -2.16 -2.06 -3.75
CA LEU A 140 -1.03 -1.16 -3.54
C LEU A 140 -0.91 -0.15 -4.69
N SER A 141 -0.67 1.11 -4.36
CA SER A 141 -0.43 2.16 -5.35
C SER A 141 0.87 1.88 -6.11
N THR A 142 0.76 1.65 -7.42
CA THR A 142 1.94 1.47 -8.29
C THR A 142 2.81 2.71 -8.34
N ASP A 143 2.22 3.90 -8.26
CA ASP A 143 2.96 5.16 -8.28
C ASP A 143 3.81 5.31 -7.02
N LEU A 144 3.27 4.95 -5.85
CA LEU A 144 4.04 4.98 -4.60
C LEU A 144 5.05 3.83 -4.49
N LEU A 145 4.76 2.66 -5.07
CA LEU A 145 5.76 1.58 -5.19
C LEU A 145 6.95 2.02 -6.05
N ARG A 146 6.71 2.72 -7.17
CA ARG A 146 7.80 3.27 -8.00
C ARG A 146 8.58 4.34 -7.25
N ALA A 147 7.92 5.26 -6.56
CA ALA A 147 8.58 6.28 -5.74
C ALA A 147 9.43 5.67 -4.63
N GLN A 148 8.94 4.59 -4.00
CA GLN A 148 9.68 3.84 -2.99
C GLN A 148 10.96 3.22 -3.56
N ARG A 149 10.91 2.63 -4.76
CA ARG A 149 12.10 2.12 -5.47
C ARG A 149 13.07 3.24 -5.84
N GLN A 150 12.58 4.42 -6.23
CA GLN A 150 13.44 5.57 -6.48
C GLN A 150 14.15 6.04 -5.21
N LEU A 151 13.48 6.02 -4.06
CA LEU A 151 14.13 6.30 -2.77
C LEU A 151 15.19 5.25 -2.39
N GLU A 152 14.98 3.97 -2.73
CA GLU A 152 16.02 2.94 -2.55
C GLU A 152 17.26 3.23 -3.42
N VAL A 153 17.05 3.61 -4.69
CA VAL A 153 18.15 4.00 -5.59
C VAL A 153 18.92 5.19 -5.03
N GLN A 154 18.22 6.23 -4.57
CA GLN A 154 18.85 7.39 -3.95
C GLN A 154 19.64 7.00 -2.70
N ALA A 155 19.09 6.13 -1.85
CA ALA A 155 19.75 5.68 -0.62
C ALA A 155 21.03 4.89 -0.89
N ILE A 156 21.03 4.04 -1.93
CA ILE A 156 22.23 3.34 -2.41
C ILE A 156 23.26 4.34 -2.92
N ALA A 157 22.81 5.39 -3.62
CA ALA A 157 23.66 6.50 -4.06
C ALA A 157 24.06 7.47 -2.92
N GLY A 158 23.72 7.17 -1.65
CA GLY A 158 24.08 7.97 -0.49
C GLY A 158 23.16 9.14 -0.16
N THR A 159 22.04 9.30 -0.87
CA THR A 159 21.05 10.37 -0.65
C THR A 159 19.80 9.83 0.04
N ARG A 160 19.43 10.40 1.20
CA ARG A 160 18.25 10.00 1.97
C ARG A 160 17.42 11.22 2.33
N PRO A 161 16.47 11.65 1.48
CA PRO A 161 15.73 12.91 1.67
C PRO A 161 14.92 12.97 2.97
N TRP A 162 14.49 11.81 3.50
CA TRP A 162 13.80 11.76 4.78
C TRP A 162 14.73 12.14 5.94
N GLU A 163 16.00 11.75 5.92
CA GLU A 163 16.98 12.15 6.94
C GLU A 163 17.24 13.66 6.92
N GLN A 164 17.28 14.26 5.73
CA GLN A 164 17.39 15.73 5.58
C GLN A 164 16.17 16.43 6.21
N THR A 165 14.97 15.87 6.00
CA THR A 165 13.73 16.38 6.61
C THR A 165 13.77 16.27 8.13
N LEU A 166 14.29 15.16 8.68
CA LEU A 166 14.48 15.00 10.13
C LEU A 166 15.41 16.09 10.67
N THR A 167 16.58 16.28 10.07
CA THR A 167 17.52 17.32 10.52
C THR A 167 16.92 18.73 10.46
N ALA A 168 16.14 19.03 9.42
CA ALA A 168 15.62 20.38 9.20
C ALA A 168 14.36 20.73 10.02
N ALA A 169 13.48 19.76 10.30
CA ALA A 169 12.14 20.02 10.83
C ALA A 169 11.88 19.41 12.22
N MET A 170 12.80 18.60 12.75
CA MET A 170 12.62 17.97 14.06
C MET A 170 12.55 19.02 15.17
N THR A 171 11.55 18.89 16.02
CA THR A 171 11.41 19.69 17.24
C THR A 171 11.72 18.86 18.48
N THR A 172 11.89 19.51 19.63
CA THR A 172 12.10 18.82 20.92
C THR A 172 11.00 17.81 21.24
N ARG A 173 9.76 18.04 20.79
CA ARG A 173 8.63 17.13 20.99
C ARG A 173 8.81 15.79 20.26
N PHE A 174 9.46 15.81 19.11
CA PHE A 174 9.66 14.64 18.27
C PHE A 174 11.09 14.11 18.35
N ALA A 175 11.93 14.69 19.22
CA ALA A 175 13.33 14.31 19.37
C ALA A 175 13.48 12.81 19.63
N ARG A 176 14.54 12.24 19.04
CA ARG A 176 14.85 10.82 19.22
C ARG A 176 15.13 10.53 20.69
N PRO A 177 14.48 9.52 21.29
CA PRO A 177 14.87 9.02 22.61
C PRO A 177 16.34 8.59 22.63
N HIS A 178 16.93 8.55 23.83
CA HIS A 178 18.32 8.14 23.98
C HIS A 178 18.53 6.71 23.43
N ALA A 179 19.63 6.45 22.72
CA ALA A 179 19.88 5.16 22.08
C ALA A 179 19.80 3.96 23.05
N ALA A 180 20.20 4.16 24.31
CA ALA A 180 20.10 3.12 25.35
C ALA A 180 18.66 2.77 25.77
N SER A 181 17.64 3.48 25.29
CA SER A 181 16.22 3.14 25.47
C SER A 181 15.66 2.26 24.35
N ASP A 182 16.45 2.01 23.30
CA ASP A 182 16.18 0.96 22.32
C ASP A 182 16.73 -0.36 22.90
N ILE A 183 15.87 -1.09 23.59
CA ILE A 183 16.22 -2.35 24.25
C ILE A 183 15.31 -3.43 23.70
N LEU A 184 15.91 -4.51 23.23
CA LEU A 184 15.19 -5.71 22.82
C LEU A 184 15.21 -6.72 23.97
N TYR A 185 14.07 -7.33 24.29
CA TYR A 185 14.00 -8.40 25.28
C TYR A 185 13.76 -9.76 24.63
N VAL A 186 14.48 -10.78 25.08
CA VAL A 186 14.33 -12.20 24.71
C VAL A 186 14.29 -13.01 25.98
N ASP A 187 13.24 -13.81 26.17
CA ASP A 187 13.03 -14.64 27.36
C ASP A 187 13.20 -13.87 28.69
N GLY A 188 12.78 -12.60 28.71
CA GLY A 188 12.84 -11.72 29.89
C GLY A 188 14.21 -11.07 30.14
N ALA A 189 15.22 -11.33 29.31
CA ALA A 189 16.54 -10.72 29.39
C ALA A 189 16.75 -9.69 28.28
N ALA A 190 17.49 -8.61 28.58
CA ALA A 190 17.93 -7.66 27.57
C ALA A 190 18.88 -8.36 26.58
N HIS A 191 18.57 -8.25 25.29
CA HIS A 191 19.31 -8.84 24.19
C HIS A 191 19.94 -7.73 23.35
N PRO A 192 21.25 -7.79 23.04
CA PRO A 192 21.88 -6.78 22.22
C PRO A 192 21.35 -6.83 20.79
N HIS A 193 21.27 -5.67 20.13
CA HIS A 193 21.02 -5.64 18.70
C HIS A 193 22.18 -6.29 17.94
N PRO A 194 21.93 -7.02 16.84
CA PRO A 194 23.00 -7.58 16.01
C PRO A 194 23.91 -6.45 15.49
N PRO A 195 25.24 -6.65 15.47
CA PRO A 195 26.17 -5.67 14.94
C PRO A 195 25.82 -5.30 13.49
N ASP A 196 25.82 -4.01 13.19
CA ASP A 196 25.52 -3.50 11.86
C ASP A 196 26.43 -2.32 11.54
N ALA A 197 27.59 -2.59 10.92
CA ALA A 197 28.54 -1.55 10.54
C ALA A 197 28.00 -0.63 9.42
N SER A 198 26.96 -1.06 8.70
CA SER A 198 26.34 -0.28 7.62
C SER A 198 25.34 0.75 8.13
N ARG A 199 24.90 0.64 9.39
CA ARG A 199 23.89 1.50 9.98
C ARG A 199 24.54 2.72 10.63
N PRO A 200 24.29 3.94 10.10
CA PRO A 200 24.74 5.16 10.77
C PRO A 200 24.12 5.24 12.17
N ALA A 201 24.90 5.72 13.14
CA ALA A 201 24.37 5.98 14.48
C ALA A 201 23.19 6.96 14.40
N ASP A 202 22.13 6.66 15.13
CA ASP A 202 20.97 7.55 15.35
C ASP A 202 20.08 7.87 14.14
N LEU A 203 20.24 7.18 13.01
CA LEU A 203 19.38 7.33 11.83
C LEU A 203 18.46 6.11 11.59
N PRO A 204 17.24 6.33 11.10
CA PRO A 204 16.26 5.27 10.88
C PRO A 204 16.55 4.52 9.57
N ARG A 205 16.45 3.19 9.62
CA ARG A 205 16.47 2.32 8.43
C ARG A 205 15.05 2.15 7.91
N VAL A 206 14.93 2.02 6.59
CA VAL A 206 13.65 1.75 5.92
C VAL A 206 13.61 0.28 5.52
N HIS A 207 12.51 -0.41 5.85
CA HIS A 207 12.26 -1.80 5.51
C HIS A 207 11.04 -1.92 4.60
N ALA A 208 11.27 -2.32 3.35
CA ALA A 208 10.21 -2.66 2.40
C ALA A 208 9.72 -4.10 2.64
N ALA A 209 8.54 -4.25 3.23
CA ALA A 209 8.05 -5.55 3.71
C ALA A 209 6.52 -5.68 3.69
N ALA A 210 6.03 -6.82 4.17
CA ALA A 210 4.63 -6.98 4.52
C ALA A 210 4.40 -6.44 5.94
N ILE A 211 3.22 -5.88 6.18
CA ILE A 211 2.79 -5.42 7.51
C ILE A 211 1.58 -6.24 7.94
N GLY A 212 1.60 -6.75 9.17
CA GLY A 212 0.48 -7.42 9.80
C GLY A 212 -0.52 -6.40 10.33
N SER A 213 -1.80 -6.64 10.07
CA SER A 213 -2.92 -5.79 10.51
C SER A 213 -3.99 -6.63 11.20
N ALA A 214 -4.59 -6.11 12.27
CA ALA A 214 -5.67 -6.75 13.04
C ALA A 214 -6.47 -5.74 13.86
N ASP A 215 -7.61 -6.12 14.43
CA ASP A 215 -8.36 -5.23 15.35
C ASP A 215 -7.79 -5.28 16.78
N ARG A 216 -6.82 -6.16 17.03
CA ARG A 216 -6.25 -6.42 18.36
C ARG A 216 -4.85 -5.88 18.49
N LEU A 217 -4.60 -5.17 19.59
CA LEU A 217 -3.26 -4.79 20.01
C LEU A 217 -2.45 -6.04 20.36
N LEU A 218 -1.38 -6.30 19.61
CA LEU A 218 -0.48 -7.43 19.86
C LEU A 218 0.56 -7.07 20.92
N ARG A 219 0.55 -7.78 22.05
CA ARG A 219 1.54 -7.69 23.12
C ARG A 219 2.04 -9.06 23.54
N ASP A 220 2.57 -9.76 22.56
CA ASP A 220 3.07 -11.11 22.71
C ASP A 220 4.20 -11.30 21.70
N ALA A 221 5.44 -11.30 22.21
CA ALA A 221 6.64 -11.45 21.41
C ALA A 221 6.69 -12.81 20.71
N VAL A 222 6.22 -13.88 21.37
CA VAL A 222 6.18 -15.23 20.80
C VAL A 222 5.21 -15.25 19.63
N ARG A 223 4.00 -14.73 19.84
CA ARG A 223 2.99 -14.64 18.78
C ARG A 223 3.42 -13.73 17.63
N ARG A 224 4.08 -12.61 17.92
CA ARG A 224 4.68 -11.73 16.90
C ARG A 224 5.67 -12.50 16.03
N ASP A 225 6.57 -13.26 16.63
CA ASP A 225 7.59 -14.02 15.90
C ASP A 225 6.97 -15.17 15.09
N GLU A 226 5.93 -15.83 15.61
CA GLU A 226 5.15 -16.80 14.84
C GLU A 226 4.52 -16.18 13.60
N LEU A 227 3.86 -15.01 13.73
CA LEU A 227 3.26 -14.30 12.62
C LEU A 227 4.31 -13.85 11.60
N ALA A 228 5.46 -13.38 12.07
CA ALA A 228 6.59 -13.02 11.23
C ALA A 228 7.17 -14.20 10.46
N ALA A 229 7.40 -15.33 11.12
CA ALA A 229 7.88 -16.55 10.49
C ALA A 229 6.88 -17.08 9.45
N ARG A 230 5.59 -17.00 9.77
CA ARG A 230 4.52 -17.54 8.93
C ARG A 230 4.20 -16.68 7.71
N TYR A 231 4.19 -15.36 7.88
CA TYR A 231 3.68 -14.43 6.87
C TYR A 231 4.73 -13.45 6.34
N GLY A 232 5.96 -13.49 6.85
CA GLY A 232 7.04 -12.61 6.42
C GLY A 232 6.81 -11.13 6.77
N ILE A 233 5.96 -10.85 7.75
CA ILE A 233 5.68 -9.48 8.21
C ILE A 233 6.88 -8.93 8.99
N ARG A 234 7.05 -7.60 8.94
CA ARG A 234 8.10 -6.88 9.69
C ARG A 234 7.58 -5.83 10.68
N ALA A 235 6.29 -5.55 10.61
CA ALA A 235 5.61 -4.69 11.57
C ALA A 235 4.20 -5.20 11.79
N VAL A 236 3.62 -4.81 12.92
CA VAL A 236 2.26 -5.12 13.34
C VAL A 236 1.56 -3.84 13.76
N GLU A 237 0.36 -3.61 13.24
CA GLU A 237 -0.48 -2.43 13.51
C GLU A 237 -1.97 -2.79 13.44
N MET A 238 -2.86 -1.80 13.58
CA MET A 238 -4.28 -2.05 13.86
C MET A 238 -5.29 -1.50 12.84
N GLU A 239 -4.87 -0.87 11.73
CA GLU A 239 -5.80 -0.12 10.87
C GLU A 239 -5.66 -0.34 9.36
N ALA A 240 -4.48 -0.77 8.90
CA ALA A 240 -4.15 -0.77 7.49
C ALA A 240 -5.07 -1.67 6.65
N SER A 241 -5.51 -2.81 7.19
CA SER A 241 -6.41 -3.69 6.45
C SER A 241 -7.75 -3.00 6.16
N GLY A 242 -8.26 -2.21 7.10
CA GLY A 242 -9.48 -1.41 6.93
C GLY A 242 -9.35 -0.37 5.83
N VAL A 243 -8.27 0.42 5.84
CA VAL A 243 -7.98 1.42 4.78
C VAL A 243 -7.83 0.75 3.42
N ALA A 244 -7.06 -0.34 3.37
CA ALA A 244 -6.77 -1.06 2.15
C ALA A 244 -8.02 -1.68 1.52
N VAL A 245 -8.92 -2.25 2.33
CA VAL A 245 -10.22 -2.76 1.85
C VAL A 245 -11.10 -1.61 1.37
N ALA A 246 -11.25 -0.53 2.13
CA ALA A 246 -12.10 0.60 1.77
C ALA A 246 -11.66 1.28 0.47
N ALA A 247 -10.35 1.53 0.30
CA ALA A 247 -9.79 2.09 -0.91
C ALA A 247 -9.92 1.12 -2.10
N GLY A 248 -9.55 -0.16 -1.90
CA GLY A 248 -9.60 -1.18 -2.94
C GLY A 248 -11.01 -1.43 -3.48
N LEU A 249 -12.05 -1.36 -2.64
CA LEU A 249 -13.45 -1.47 -3.07
C LEU A 249 -13.90 -0.32 -3.99
N GLN A 250 -13.21 0.82 -3.94
CA GLN A 250 -13.45 1.98 -4.80
C GLN A 250 -12.47 2.04 -5.99
N GLY A 251 -11.63 1.01 -6.19
CA GLY A 251 -10.59 1.02 -7.23
C GLY A 251 -9.48 2.04 -6.97
N ILE A 252 -9.33 2.51 -5.74
CA ILE A 252 -8.33 3.50 -5.35
C ILE A 252 -7.12 2.79 -4.77
N GLY A 253 -5.93 3.17 -5.24
CA GLY A 253 -4.68 2.62 -4.73
C GLY A 253 -4.44 3.04 -3.28
N TRP A 254 -3.70 2.23 -2.54
CA TRP A 254 -3.33 2.58 -1.16
C TRP A 254 -1.87 2.30 -0.86
N TYR A 255 -1.36 2.90 0.21
CA TYR A 255 -0.01 2.63 0.72
C TYR A 255 0.06 2.86 2.23
N VAL A 256 1.03 2.24 2.90
CA VAL A 256 1.16 2.30 4.36
C VAL A 256 2.61 2.55 4.74
N VAL A 257 2.82 3.53 5.61
CA VAL A 257 4.11 3.92 6.18
C VAL A 257 4.00 3.88 7.70
N ARG A 258 4.81 3.04 8.35
CA ARG A 258 4.80 2.85 9.80
C ARG A 258 6.17 3.11 10.41
N GLY A 259 6.24 4.02 11.38
CA GLY A 259 7.41 4.20 12.24
C GLY A 259 7.36 3.24 13.41
N ILE A 260 8.49 2.67 13.81
CA ILE A 260 8.52 1.63 14.83
C ILE A 260 8.66 2.23 16.22
N ALA A 261 7.68 1.97 17.08
CA ALA A 261 7.57 2.57 18.42
C ALA A 261 7.73 1.56 19.57
N ASP A 262 7.49 0.27 19.31
CA ASP A 262 7.69 -0.81 20.27
C ASP A 262 8.06 -2.12 19.55
N TYR A 263 8.28 -3.20 20.30
CA TYR A 263 8.53 -4.53 19.77
C TYR A 263 7.36 -5.49 19.97
N CYS A 264 6.14 -5.04 20.25
CA CYS A 264 5.00 -5.89 20.63
C CYS A 264 5.28 -6.80 21.83
N ASP A 265 6.21 -6.43 22.72
CA ASP A 265 6.51 -7.17 23.94
C ASP A 265 5.90 -6.49 25.17
N ASN A 266 5.96 -7.18 26.31
CA ASN A 266 5.47 -6.64 27.59
C ASN A 266 6.55 -5.88 28.37
N ALA A 267 7.82 -6.00 27.98
CA ALA A 267 8.97 -5.54 28.76
C ALA A 267 9.31 -4.06 28.48
N THR A 268 9.05 -3.56 27.27
CA THR A 268 9.41 -2.19 26.85
C THR A 268 8.24 -1.22 26.81
N LYS A 269 7.15 -1.51 27.53
CA LYS A 269 5.91 -0.73 27.43
C LYS A 269 6.09 0.70 27.96
N ASN A 270 6.30 1.64 27.04
CA ASN A 270 6.12 3.07 27.25
C ASN A 270 5.86 3.79 25.92
N ASP A 271 5.26 4.97 25.99
CA ASP A 271 4.96 5.77 24.81
C ASP A 271 6.14 6.70 24.42
N ALA A 272 7.35 6.46 24.95
CA ALA A 272 8.48 7.38 24.79
C ALA A 272 8.94 7.49 23.34
N TRP A 273 8.81 6.40 22.58
CA TRP A 273 9.17 6.35 21.16
C TRP A 273 8.06 6.81 20.22
N HIS A 274 6.81 6.92 20.69
CA HIS A 274 5.67 7.28 19.84
C HIS A 274 5.88 8.61 19.08
N PRO A 275 6.34 9.71 19.71
CA PRO A 275 6.55 10.96 18.99
C PRO A 275 7.62 10.84 17.89
N TYR A 276 8.79 10.29 18.21
CA TYR A 276 9.88 10.15 17.24
C TYR A 276 9.47 9.22 16.09
N ALA A 277 8.93 8.04 16.40
CA ALA A 277 8.47 7.09 15.38
C ALA A 277 7.41 7.70 14.45
N SER A 278 6.46 8.45 15.01
CA SER A 278 5.45 9.19 14.23
C SER A 278 6.08 10.18 13.26
N PHE A 279 7.06 10.95 13.73
CA PHE A 279 7.74 11.97 12.92
C PHE A 279 8.64 11.36 11.84
N VAL A 280 9.32 10.25 12.14
CA VAL A 280 10.11 9.53 11.16
C VAL A 280 9.23 8.93 10.05
N ALA A 281 8.08 8.35 10.40
CA ALA A 281 7.12 7.88 9.40
C ALA A 281 6.64 9.02 8.49
N ALA A 282 6.28 10.18 9.07
CA ALA A 282 5.84 11.34 8.33
C ALA A 282 6.95 11.93 7.44
N ALA A 283 8.20 11.98 7.92
CA ALA A 283 9.35 12.43 7.14
C ALA A 283 9.63 11.51 5.94
N TYR A 284 9.52 10.20 6.15
CA TYR A 284 9.60 9.24 5.05
C TYR A 284 8.46 9.41 4.05
N LEU A 285 7.22 9.61 4.51
CA LEU A 285 6.08 9.84 3.62
C LEU A 285 6.25 11.14 2.80
N ARG A 286 6.73 12.22 3.40
CA ARG A 286 7.05 13.46 2.67
C ARG A 286 8.09 13.20 1.57
N ALA A 287 9.16 12.47 1.86
CA ALA A 287 10.16 12.08 0.88
C ALA A 287 9.59 11.16 -0.21
N LEU A 288 8.73 10.21 0.15
CA LEU A 288 8.09 9.28 -0.78
C LEU A 288 7.22 10.02 -1.79
N LEU A 289 6.40 10.97 -1.33
CA LEU A 289 5.58 11.78 -2.22
C LEU A 289 6.44 12.75 -3.06
N GLY A 290 7.54 13.27 -2.51
CA GLY A 290 8.52 14.05 -3.26
C GLY A 290 9.22 13.28 -4.38
N ALA A 291 9.37 11.96 -4.22
CA ALA A 291 9.88 11.06 -5.26
C ALA A 291 8.77 10.53 -6.20
N CYS A 292 7.51 10.92 -6.00
CA CYS A 292 6.38 10.53 -6.82
C CYS A 292 6.02 11.63 -7.82
N HIS A 293 5.81 11.26 -9.09
CA HIS A 293 5.25 12.16 -10.10
C HIS A 293 3.90 12.71 -9.65
N PRO A 294 3.55 13.97 -10.01
CA PRO A 294 2.25 14.55 -9.68
C PRO A 294 1.11 13.60 -10.04
N LEU A 295 0.22 13.38 -9.08
CA LEU A 295 -1.01 12.63 -9.33
C LEU A 295 -2.06 13.63 -9.81
N ASP A 296 -2.52 13.47 -11.05
CA ASP A 296 -3.55 14.35 -11.60
C ASP A 296 -4.94 13.96 -11.08
N ALA A 297 -5.67 14.98 -10.62
CA ALA A 297 -7.12 14.92 -10.53
C ALA A 297 -7.61 14.79 -11.98
N SER A 298 -8.15 13.63 -12.36
CA SER A 298 -8.64 13.47 -13.73
C SER A 298 -9.68 14.54 -14.04
N ALA A 299 -9.59 15.15 -15.23
CA ALA A 299 -10.63 16.01 -15.78
C ALA A 299 -11.97 15.25 -15.92
N ASP A 300 -11.88 13.93 -15.99
CA ASP A 300 -13.00 13.00 -15.97
C ASP A 300 -13.08 12.40 -14.57
N GLY A 301 -14.01 12.88 -13.74
CA GLY A 301 -14.32 12.23 -12.47
C GLY A 301 -14.52 10.74 -12.73
N ASN A 302 -13.99 9.88 -11.84
CA ASN A 302 -14.12 8.42 -11.86
C ASN A 302 -15.23 7.97 -12.81
N ALA A 303 -14.86 7.66 -14.05
CA ALA A 303 -15.66 6.75 -14.83
C ALA A 303 -15.54 5.45 -14.03
N SER A 304 -16.50 5.27 -13.10
CA SER A 304 -16.88 3.94 -12.65
C SER A 304 -16.93 3.11 -13.93
N PRO A 305 -16.32 1.90 -13.97
CA PRO A 305 -16.46 1.05 -15.15
C PRO A 305 -17.95 1.06 -15.50
N PRO A 306 -18.33 1.48 -16.72
CA PRO A 306 -19.71 1.85 -17.02
C PRO A 306 -20.61 0.75 -16.50
N ASP A 307 -21.50 1.11 -15.56
CA ASP A 307 -22.45 0.15 -15.06
C ASP A 307 -23.37 -0.16 -16.24
N HIS A 308 -23.32 -1.42 -16.68
CA HIS A 308 -23.97 -1.96 -17.87
C HIS A 308 -23.42 -1.51 -19.24
N GLN A 309 -22.56 -2.37 -19.82
CA GLN A 309 -22.76 -2.96 -21.15
C GLN A 309 -21.87 -4.22 -21.28
N GLY A 310 -22.47 -5.41 -21.39
CA GLY A 310 -21.77 -6.63 -21.82
C GLY A 310 -20.99 -7.44 -20.78
N ARG A 311 -21.55 -7.77 -19.60
CA ARG A 311 -20.92 -8.79 -18.73
C ARG A 311 -20.86 -10.13 -19.46
N LEU A 312 -19.64 -10.59 -19.77
CA LEU A 312 -19.41 -11.95 -20.25
C LEU A 312 -20.03 -12.98 -19.27
N PRO A 313 -20.85 -13.93 -19.76
CA PRO A 313 -21.29 -15.05 -18.95
C PRO A 313 -20.11 -15.80 -18.34
N LEU A 314 -20.28 -16.37 -17.14
CA LEU A 314 -19.21 -17.11 -16.46
C LEU A 314 -18.61 -18.23 -17.33
N GLN A 315 -19.42 -18.86 -18.17
CA GLN A 315 -18.96 -19.85 -19.13
C GLN A 315 -18.02 -19.25 -20.18
N GLY A 316 -18.34 -18.08 -20.72
CA GLY A 316 -17.48 -17.37 -21.68
C GLY A 316 -16.16 -16.91 -21.06
N LEU A 317 -16.21 -16.35 -19.84
CA LEU A 317 -15.00 -16.00 -19.08
C LEU A 317 -14.06 -17.19 -18.90
N ARG A 318 -14.62 -18.34 -18.50
CA ARG A 318 -13.83 -19.57 -18.28
C ARG A 318 -13.28 -20.13 -19.58
N ALA A 319 -14.05 -20.10 -20.66
CA ALA A 319 -13.60 -20.60 -21.95
C ALA A 319 -12.44 -19.77 -22.50
N ILE A 320 -12.53 -18.44 -22.43
CA ILE A 320 -11.43 -17.56 -22.83
C ILE A 320 -10.22 -17.77 -21.94
N ALA A 321 -10.38 -17.82 -20.61
CA ALA A 321 -9.26 -18.04 -19.70
C ALA A 321 -8.56 -19.40 -19.94
N ARG A 322 -9.29 -20.46 -20.30
CA ARG A 322 -8.71 -21.76 -20.68
C ARG A 322 -7.88 -21.65 -21.95
N ALA A 323 -8.42 -20.97 -22.97
CA ALA A 323 -7.69 -20.76 -24.21
C ALA A 323 -6.41 -19.92 -24.00
N LEU A 324 -6.43 -18.96 -23.06
CA LEU A 324 -5.22 -18.23 -22.68
C LEU A 324 -4.17 -19.12 -22.00
N GLN A 325 -4.57 -20.17 -21.25
CA GLN A 325 -3.62 -21.12 -20.64
C GLN A 325 -2.88 -21.97 -21.67
N GLU A 326 -3.37 -22.07 -22.91
CA GLU A 326 -2.68 -22.76 -24.00
C GLU A 326 -1.50 -21.96 -24.55
N ILE A 327 -1.34 -20.70 -24.11
CA ILE A 327 -0.16 -19.87 -24.39
C ILE A 327 0.82 -20.07 -23.22
N ASP A 328 1.95 -20.75 -23.45
CA ASP A 328 2.93 -21.07 -22.40
C ASP A 328 3.32 -19.86 -21.54
N LEU A 329 3.55 -18.71 -22.19
CA LEU A 329 3.91 -17.46 -21.54
C LEU A 329 2.83 -16.95 -20.57
N MET A 330 1.55 -17.28 -20.80
CA MET A 330 0.45 -16.90 -19.91
C MET A 330 0.40 -17.75 -18.63
N ASN A 331 1.10 -18.88 -18.58
CA ASN A 331 1.23 -19.70 -17.39
C ASN A 331 2.34 -19.17 -16.45
N GLU A 332 3.22 -18.31 -16.96
CA GLU A 332 4.26 -17.64 -16.17
C GLU A 332 3.78 -16.28 -15.59
N PRO A 333 4.11 -15.96 -14.33
CA PRO A 333 3.81 -14.65 -13.76
C PRO A 333 4.38 -13.47 -14.56
N ALA A 334 5.60 -13.62 -15.11
CA ALA A 334 6.26 -12.60 -15.90
C ALA A 334 5.52 -12.33 -17.22
N GLY A 335 5.04 -13.37 -17.90
CA GLY A 335 4.28 -13.22 -19.14
C GLY A 335 2.92 -12.55 -18.93
N ARG A 336 2.21 -12.89 -17.83
CA ARG A 336 0.97 -12.18 -17.47
C ARG A 336 1.23 -10.71 -17.15
N LEU A 337 2.31 -10.38 -16.43
CA LEU A 337 2.68 -8.98 -16.17
C LEU A 337 3.05 -8.22 -17.44
N LEU A 338 3.72 -8.86 -18.40
CA LEU A 338 4.00 -8.29 -19.70
C LEU A 338 2.71 -7.98 -20.47
N LEU A 339 1.76 -8.93 -20.51
CA LEU A 339 0.45 -8.70 -21.11
C LEU A 339 -0.27 -7.51 -20.46
N LEU A 340 -0.28 -7.44 -19.13
CA LEU A 340 -0.89 -6.33 -18.40
C LEU A 340 -0.25 -4.97 -18.72
N SER A 341 1.06 -4.95 -18.99
CA SER A 341 1.77 -3.72 -19.36
C SER A 341 1.45 -3.21 -20.77
N LEU A 342 0.92 -4.08 -21.63
CA LEU A 342 0.53 -3.76 -23.01
C LEU A 342 -0.95 -3.37 -23.13
N LEU A 343 -1.76 -3.67 -22.11
CA LEU A 343 -3.13 -3.17 -22.02
C LEU A 343 -3.14 -1.66 -21.70
N PRO A 344 -4.18 -0.92 -22.12
CA PRO A 344 -4.38 0.46 -21.69
C PRO A 344 -4.32 0.58 -20.16
N ARG A 345 -3.73 1.67 -19.66
CA ARG A 345 -3.45 1.85 -18.22
C ARG A 345 -4.70 1.68 -17.35
N GLU A 346 -5.85 2.17 -17.82
CA GLU A 346 -7.14 2.01 -17.16
C GLU A 346 -7.65 0.56 -17.09
N ILE A 347 -7.18 -0.34 -17.94
CA ILE A 347 -7.57 -1.77 -17.93
C ILE A 347 -6.53 -2.58 -17.16
N GLY A 348 -5.27 -2.54 -17.60
CA GLY A 348 -4.19 -3.35 -17.04
C GLY A 348 -3.92 -3.04 -15.57
N GLY A 349 -3.98 -1.76 -15.19
CA GLY A 349 -3.80 -1.32 -13.79
C GLY A 349 -4.93 -1.74 -12.85
N ASN A 350 -6.10 -2.14 -13.38
CA ASN A 350 -7.27 -2.57 -12.63
C ASN A 350 -7.43 -4.09 -12.56
N VAL A 351 -6.48 -4.87 -13.09
CA VAL A 351 -6.49 -6.34 -12.95
C VAL A 351 -5.98 -6.72 -11.56
N PRO A 352 -6.80 -7.38 -10.71
CA PRO A 352 -6.32 -7.85 -9.42
C PRO A 352 -5.21 -8.89 -9.58
N SER A 353 -4.08 -8.65 -8.92
CA SER A 353 -2.97 -9.59 -8.89
C SER A 353 -3.37 -10.89 -8.17
N ASP A 354 -2.96 -12.03 -8.74
CA ASP A 354 -3.10 -13.34 -8.11
C ASP A 354 -1.89 -14.20 -8.50
N SER A 355 -1.35 -14.95 -7.54
CA SER A 355 -0.21 -15.84 -7.76
C SER A 355 -0.61 -17.12 -8.49
N ARG A 356 -1.90 -17.49 -8.45
CA ARG A 356 -2.44 -18.64 -9.20
C ARG A 356 -2.74 -18.19 -10.62
N ASP A 357 -2.07 -18.82 -11.56
CA ASP A 357 -2.19 -18.61 -13.01
C ASP A 357 -3.65 -18.56 -13.48
N TRP A 358 -4.44 -19.58 -13.17
CA TRP A 358 -5.84 -19.71 -13.57
C TRP A 358 -6.71 -18.54 -13.06
N VAL A 359 -6.54 -18.17 -11.79
CA VAL A 359 -7.34 -17.12 -11.17
C VAL A 359 -6.96 -15.76 -11.74
N HIS A 360 -5.66 -15.54 -11.98
CA HIS A 360 -5.18 -14.30 -12.58
C HIS A 360 -5.67 -14.15 -14.03
N LEU A 361 -5.70 -15.22 -14.82
CA LEU A 361 -6.26 -15.19 -16.18
C LEU A 361 -7.76 -14.87 -16.19
N LEU A 362 -8.52 -15.41 -15.22
CA LEU A 362 -9.92 -15.02 -15.03
C LEU A 362 -10.08 -13.54 -14.68
N HIS A 363 -9.19 -12.99 -13.85
CA HIS A 363 -9.17 -11.57 -13.53
C HIS A 363 -8.87 -10.71 -14.76
N ILE A 364 -7.89 -11.09 -15.58
CA ILE A 364 -7.53 -10.38 -16.82
C ILE A 364 -8.74 -10.27 -17.73
N VAL A 365 -9.33 -11.40 -18.12
CA VAL A 365 -10.48 -11.42 -19.05
C VAL A 365 -11.67 -10.66 -18.45
N ARG A 366 -11.96 -10.87 -17.16
CA ARG A 366 -13.08 -10.20 -16.48
C ARG A 366 -12.89 -8.69 -16.41
N THR A 367 -11.68 -8.22 -16.16
CA THR A 367 -11.40 -6.78 -16.11
C THR A 367 -11.50 -6.17 -17.50
N CYS A 368 -10.89 -6.79 -18.53
CA CYS A 368 -11.04 -6.33 -19.91
C CYS A 368 -12.52 -6.23 -20.32
N ALA A 369 -13.35 -7.21 -19.93
CA ALA A 369 -14.78 -7.24 -20.24
C ALA A 369 -15.63 -6.14 -19.59
N ARG A 370 -15.04 -5.26 -18.78
CA ARG A 370 -15.70 -4.09 -18.20
C ARG A 370 -15.47 -2.81 -19.00
N TYR A 371 -14.63 -2.85 -20.03
CA TYR A 371 -14.26 -1.68 -20.81
C TYR A 371 -14.76 -1.83 -22.25
N PRO A 372 -15.32 -0.76 -22.87
CA PRO A 372 -15.83 -0.81 -24.24
C PRO A 372 -14.81 -1.31 -25.28
N HIS A 373 -13.53 -0.95 -25.11
CA HIS A 373 -12.42 -1.37 -25.98
C HIS A 373 -11.62 -2.54 -25.43
N GLY A 374 -12.06 -3.15 -24.33
CA GLY A 374 -11.26 -4.14 -23.62
C GLY A 374 -11.10 -5.45 -24.38
N ARG A 375 -12.02 -5.77 -25.31
CA ARG A 375 -11.88 -6.92 -26.19
C ARG A 375 -10.73 -6.69 -27.17
N GLU A 376 -10.75 -5.57 -27.88
CA GLU A 376 -9.75 -5.21 -28.88
C GLU A 376 -8.38 -5.09 -28.24
N SER A 377 -8.28 -4.39 -27.11
CA SER A 377 -7.03 -4.26 -26.35
C SER A 377 -6.46 -5.59 -25.89
N LEU A 378 -7.31 -6.54 -25.47
CA LEU A 378 -6.84 -7.87 -25.08
C LEU A 378 -6.28 -8.65 -26.28
N VAL A 379 -6.93 -8.57 -27.45
CA VAL A 379 -6.46 -9.24 -28.66
C VAL A 379 -5.12 -8.63 -29.12
N GLU A 380 -5.01 -7.31 -29.17
CA GLU A 380 -3.79 -6.61 -29.58
C GLU A 380 -2.61 -6.91 -28.64
N ALA A 381 -2.86 -6.91 -27.32
CA ALA A 381 -1.85 -7.28 -26.34
C ALA A 381 -1.39 -8.74 -26.51
N LEU A 382 -2.30 -9.67 -26.79
CA LEU A 382 -1.95 -11.07 -27.03
C LEU A 382 -1.12 -11.27 -28.30
N GLU A 383 -1.46 -10.55 -29.37
CA GLU A 383 -0.71 -10.56 -30.64
C GLU A 383 0.71 -10.00 -30.48
N THR A 384 0.90 -9.07 -29.54
CA THR A 384 2.22 -8.52 -29.22
C THR A 384 3.06 -9.50 -28.39
N VAL A 385 2.42 -10.26 -27.49
CA VAL A 385 3.11 -11.15 -26.53
C VAL A 385 3.37 -12.55 -27.11
N ALA A 386 2.50 -13.05 -27.97
CA ALA A 386 2.66 -14.34 -28.62
C ALA A 386 3.07 -14.12 -30.08
N ALA A 387 4.27 -14.57 -30.47
CA ALA A 387 4.71 -14.54 -31.86
C ALA A 387 3.65 -15.16 -32.79
N GLU A 388 3.52 -14.64 -34.02
CA GLU A 388 2.42 -14.87 -34.99
C GLU A 388 2.13 -16.33 -35.43
N SER A 389 2.60 -17.37 -34.73
CA SER A 389 2.46 -18.77 -35.18
C SER A 389 2.05 -19.82 -34.13
N SER A 390 1.83 -19.48 -32.85
CA SER A 390 1.44 -20.50 -31.84
C SER A 390 -0.03 -20.94 -31.97
N ASP A 391 -0.29 -22.25 -31.84
CA ASP A 391 -1.65 -22.81 -31.78
C ASP A 391 -2.48 -22.18 -30.64
N GLY A 392 -1.83 -21.87 -29.51
CA GLY A 392 -2.46 -21.21 -28.36
C GLY A 392 -3.00 -19.82 -28.68
N LEU A 393 -2.30 -19.00 -29.47
CA LEU A 393 -2.81 -17.68 -29.87
C LEU A 393 -4.04 -17.81 -30.79
N ARG A 394 -4.04 -18.77 -31.72
CA ARG A 394 -5.19 -19.05 -32.58
C ARG A 394 -6.41 -19.49 -31.76
N SER A 395 -6.19 -20.39 -30.80
CA SER A 395 -7.22 -20.87 -29.86
C SER A 395 -7.79 -19.73 -29.02
N ALA A 396 -6.93 -18.88 -28.46
CA ALA A 396 -7.35 -17.69 -27.70
C ALA A 396 -8.20 -16.72 -28.53
N ARG A 397 -7.78 -16.41 -29.77
CA ARG A 397 -8.56 -15.55 -30.68
C ARG A 397 -9.92 -16.17 -31.00
N ALA A 398 -9.97 -17.45 -31.32
CA ALA A 398 -11.21 -18.16 -31.60
C ALA A 398 -12.16 -18.15 -30.40
N ALA A 399 -11.65 -18.39 -29.18
CA ALA A 399 -12.42 -18.35 -27.95
C ALA A 399 -12.96 -16.94 -27.66
N ILE A 400 -12.15 -15.89 -27.85
CA ILE A 400 -12.59 -14.49 -27.69
C ILE A 400 -13.69 -14.16 -28.70
N VAL A 401 -13.52 -14.49 -29.98
CA VAL A 401 -14.55 -14.22 -31.01
C VAL A 401 -15.85 -14.96 -30.71
N HIS A 402 -15.77 -16.23 -30.30
CA HIS A 402 -16.95 -17.05 -30.06
C HIS A 402 -17.69 -16.69 -28.78
N HIS A 403 -16.96 -16.40 -27.69
CA HIS A 403 -17.55 -16.17 -26.37
C HIS A 403 -17.70 -14.69 -26.00
N TRP A 404 -17.04 -13.79 -26.73
CA TRP A 404 -17.09 -12.34 -26.54
C TRP A 404 -17.43 -11.63 -27.86
N PRO A 405 -18.70 -11.67 -28.28
CA PRO A 405 -19.14 -11.04 -29.53
C PRO A 405 -18.90 -9.53 -29.48
N ALA A 406 -18.68 -8.92 -30.65
CA ALA A 406 -18.49 -7.47 -30.76
C ALA A 406 -19.82 -6.79 -30.44
N ALA A 407 -19.77 -5.62 -29.80
CA ALA A 407 -20.95 -4.77 -29.75
C ALA A 407 -21.34 -4.44 -31.21
N ALA A 408 -22.60 -4.66 -31.56
CA ALA A 408 -23.14 -4.42 -32.90
C ALA A 408 -23.26 -2.92 -33.19
#